data_AF-A0A3S3NBL3-F1
#
_entry.id   AF-A0A3S3NBL3-F1
#
_cell.length_a   1.000
_cell.length_b   1.000
_cell.length_c   1.000
_cell.angle_alpha   90.00
_cell.angle_beta   90.00
_cell.angle_gamma   90.00
#
_symmetry.space_group_name_H-M   'P 1'
#
loop_
_entity.id
_entity.type
_entity.pdbx_description
1 polymer ?
#
loop_
_entity_poly.entity_id
_entity_poly.type
_entity_poly.pdbx_seq_one_letter_code
_entity_poly.pdbx_strand_id
1 'polypeptide(L)'
;MIPTRKHVAPIDIPRTNRVHTGRGITSLPAGKMVPVFAAGLHREDAIVSGALRLSFELEETVEILMNAVRVDVKAYVIPMLALDRFQGSMDVLNRSYEGQPPLDGETVIPFIETMVGPAYASNDILTYLGLHYKVGGNINTAIIEAYNQVWNYRAANRSKSLTARTRLQANLAPAFWNHEMFKHVVPNFDEAKVDGEVSLNVVNSKMPIKGLAMESVATYTGAGGAGIKMSDGTSPPASPANWSPAIANVAGSRMFVQGNNTTKIPEIFAELAANGITVSLSNIELAKKTQAFARMREQYAGHSDEWLINILMDGITVPDQALKDPMLVGEASTIFGMSKRYATDAANLTDSVVNGATFVDLNIRLPRLNTGGVLLIVAEITPEQLFERQKDAFLHLSNNEADRPKFLRDYLDPQKVAVVPNDYVDVNHATPAATFGYAPMGYQWNVTAPHIGGRFYRPAVDAAFDEDRQRFWAVETVNPTLGPDFYLCTNIHTKPFAVTNQDIAEVVIQGDLLIQGNTQFGPALIEASNDYAKVLAEVDQTRVVAP
;
A
#
# COMPACT_ATOMS: atom_id res chain seq x y z
N MET A 1 33.48 16.50 -39.23
CA MET A 1 32.85 15.66 -38.19
C MET A 1 32.60 14.30 -38.83
N ILE A 2 33.28 13.25 -38.39
CA ILE A 2 33.12 11.90 -38.98
C ILE A 2 31.72 11.42 -38.59
N PRO A 3 30.82 11.07 -39.54
CA PRO A 3 29.51 10.55 -39.19
C PRO A 3 29.72 9.21 -38.47
N THR A 4 29.49 9.20 -37.16
CA THR A 4 29.49 7.99 -36.35
C THR A 4 28.29 7.16 -36.78
N ARG A 5 28.55 5.97 -37.34
CA ARG A 5 27.51 5.02 -37.78
C ARG A 5 26.61 4.52 -36.64
N LYS A 6 27.01 4.77 -35.39
CA LYS A 6 26.26 4.45 -34.16
C LYS A 6 25.63 5.73 -33.59
N HIS A 7 24.81 6.40 -34.38
CA HIS A 7 24.04 7.54 -33.88
C HIS A 7 22.93 7.03 -32.96
N VAL A 8 22.82 7.60 -31.76
CA VAL A 8 21.91 7.11 -30.70
C VAL A 8 20.62 7.93 -30.62
N ALA A 9 20.61 9.16 -31.15
CA ALA A 9 19.40 9.98 -31.12
C ALA A 9 18.44 9.61 -32.28
N PRO A 10 17.12 9.58 -32.00
CA PRO A 10 16.10 9.29 -33.01
C PRO A 10 16.02 10.41 -34.05
N ILE A 11 15.46 10.08 -35.22
CA ILE A 11 15.16 11.08 -36.24
C ILE A 11 14.10 12.08 -35.74
N ASP A 12 14.16 13.32 -36.21
CA ASP A 12 13.13 14.31 -35.93
C ASP A 12 11.92 14.09 -36.86
N ILE A 13 10.74 13.89 -36.28
CA ILE A 13 9.52 13.52 -37.01
C ILE A 13 8.44 14.55 -36.66
N PRO A 14 7.70 15.11 -37.65
CA PRO A 14 6.60 16.02 -37.37
C PRO A 14 5.53 15.28 -36.57
N ARG A 15 5.11 15.85 -35.43
CA ARG A 15 4.08 15.26 -34.58
C ARG A 15 2.70 15.76 -34.96
N THR A 16 1.71 14.89 -34.81
CA THR A 16 0.32 15.25 -35.01
C THR A 16 -0.48 15.05 -33.73
N ASN A 17 -1.64 15.70 -33.67
CA ASN A 17 -2.56 15.60 -32.55
C ASN A 17 -3.71 14.65 -32.92
N ARG A 18 -3.89 13.60 -32.14
CA ARG A 18 -5.03 12.68 -32.14
C ARG A 18 -6.01 13.10 -31.06
N VAL A 19 -7.25 13.40 -31.46
CA VAL A 19 -8.35 13.62 -30.50
C VAL A 19 -8.99 12.27 -30.18
N HIS A 20 -9.09 11.94 -28.90
CA HIS A 20 -9.82 10.79 -28.41
C HIS A 20 -10.98 11.27 -27.54
N THR A 21 -12.20 11.19 -28.06
CA THR A 21 -13.40 11.67 -27.37
C THR A 21 -13.89 10.62 -26.37
N GLY A 22 -14.00 10.99 -25.10
CA GLY A 22 -14.59 10.17 -24.04
C GLY A 22 -16.08 10.42 -23.93
N ARG A 23 -16.87 9.72 -24.75
CA ARG A 23 -18.33 9.72 -24.68
C ARG A 23 -18.79 8.31 -24.35
N GLY A 24 -19.39 8.13 -23.18
CA GLY A 24 -19.83 6.83 -22.70
C GLY A 24 -20.93 6.97 -21.67
N ILE A 25 -21.78 5.95 -21.59
CA ILE A 25 -22.81 5.80 -20.57
C ILE A 25 -22.66 4.39 -20.04
N THR A 26 -22.60 4.23 -18.72
CA THR A 26 -22.50 2.91 -18.09
C THR A 26 -23.14 2.95 -16.70
N SER A 27 -23.50 1.77 -16.18
CA SER A 27 -23.99 1.59 -14.83
C SER A 27 -22.85 1.25 -13.86
N LEU A 28 -23.09 1.41 -12.57
CA LEU A 28 -22.08 1.27 -11.51
C LEU A 28 -22.67 0.49 -10.32
N PRO A 29 -22.18 -0.73 -10.06
CA PRO A 29 -22.46 -1.40 -8.79
C PRO A 29 -21.72 -0.70 -7.64
N ALA A 30 -22.40 -0.54 -6.49
CA ALA A 30 -21.77 0.04 -5.31
C ALA A 30 -20.68 -0.89 -4.74
N GLY A 31 -19.65 -0.28 -4.15
CA GLY A 31 -18.58 -1.03 -3.50
C GLY A 31 -17.67 -1.80 -4.44
N LYS A 32 -17.69 -1.50 -5.75
CA LYS A 32 -16.77 -2.05 -6.74
C LYS A 32 -15.93 -0.95 -7.39
N MET A 33 -14.72 -1.29 -7.79
CA MET A 33 -13.91 -0.46 -8.68
C MET A 33 -14.42 -0.69 -10.11
N VAL A 34 -15.04 0.31 -10.71
CA VAL A 34 -15.62 0.17 -12.06
C VAL A 34 -14.79 0.99 -13.05
N PRO A 35 -14.30 0.38 -14.15
CA PRO A 35 -13.62 1.11 -15.20
C PRO A 35 -14.64 1.86 -16.06
N VAL A 36 -14.49 3.17 -16.19
CA VAL A 36 -15.47 4.03 -16.90
C VAL A 36 -14.93 4.50 -18.25
N PHE A 37 -13.62 4.72 -18.36
CA PHE A 37 -12.99 5.14 -19.60
C PHE A 37 -11.60 4.54 -19.75
N ALA A 38 -11.25 4.13 -20.97
CA ALA A 38 -9.91 3.66 -21.31
C ALA A 38 -9.45 4.25 -22.64
N ALA A 39 -8.21 4.72 -22.70
CA ALA A 39 -7.57 5.18 -23.93
C ALA A 39 -6.20 4.53 -24.09
N GLY A 40 -5.94 3.94 -25.26
CA GLY A 40 -4.63 3.38 -25.61
C GLY A 40 -3.65 4.48 -26.04
N LEU A 41 -2.51 4.57 -25.38
CA LEU A 41 -1.39 5.45 -25.72
C LEU A 41 -0.31 4.65 -26.45
N HIS A 42 0.13 5.14 -27.61
CA HIS A 42 1.24 4.55 -28.32
C HIS A 42 2.59 5.05 -27.78
N ARG A 43 3.69 4.43 -28.22
CA ARG A 43 5.03 4.87 -27.84
C ARG A 43 5.26 6.30 -28.32
N GLU A 44 5.87 7.11 -27.47
CA GLU A 44 6.15 8.53 -27.68
C GLU A 44 4.91 9.45 -27.70
N ASP A 45 3.72 8.93 -27.35
CA ASP A 45 2.53 9.75 -27.16
C ASP A 45 2.64 10.55 -25.84
N ALA A 46 2.08 11.76 -25.86
CA ALA A 46 1.87 12.63 -24.71
C ALA A 46 0.41 13.09 -24.65
N ILE A 47 -0.12 13.30 -23.45
CA ILE A 47 -1.46 13.90 -23.26
C ILE A 47 -1.27 15.38 -22.99
N VAL A 48 -1.56 16.21 -23.98
CA VAL A 48 -1.40 17.68 -23.90
C VAL A 48 -2.51 18.29 -23.04
N SER A 49 -3.74 17.82 -23.24
CA SER A 49 -4.91 18.26 -22.49
C SER A 49 -5.97 17.17 -22.52
N GLY A 50 -6.47 16.78 -21.35
CA GLY A 50 -7.66 15.92 -21.23
C GLY A 50 -8.57 16.49 -20.16
N ALA A 51 -9.67 17.11 -20.56
CA ALA A 51 -10.71 17.56 -19.64
C ALA A 51 -11.93 16.65 -19.83
N LEU A 52 -12.24 15.87 -18.80
CA LEU A 52 -13.35 14.91 -18.80
C LEU A 52 -14.29 15.24 -17.64
N ARG A 53 -15.57 15.35 -17.96
CA ARG A 53 -16.64 15.52 -16.98
C ARG A 53 -17.40 14.22 -16.85
N LEU A 54 -17.56 13.75 -15.63
CA LEU A 54 -18.37 12.59 -15.29
C LEU A 54 -19.58 13.07 -14.49
N SER A 55 -20.79 12.77 -14.98
CA SER A 55 -22.03 13.06 -14.26
C SER A 55 -22.60 11.75 -13.75
N PHE A 56 -22.93 11.69 -12.47
CA PHE A 56 -23.43 10.50 -11.77
C PHE A 56 -24.85 10.73 -11.30
N GLU A 57 -25.71 9.73 -11.48
CA GLU A 57 -27.07 9.67 -10.97
C GLU A 57 -27.27 8.39 -10.17
N LEU A 58 -27.86 8.49 -8.98
CA LEU A 58 -28.21 7.35 -8.14
C LEU A 58 -29.64 6.90 -8.46
N GLU A 59 -29.84 5.59 -8.42
CA GLU A 59 -31.15 4.98 -8.45
C GLU A 59 -32.02 5.43 -7.28
N GLU A 60 -33.33 5.32 -7.48
CA GLU A 60 -34.33 5.76 -6.53
C GLU A 60 -34.18 5.08 -5.16
N THR A 61 -34.15 5.91 -4.12
CA THR A 61 -34.15 5.46 -2.71
C THR A 61 -35.51 5.70 -2.09
N VAL A 62 -35.91 4.80 -1.18
CA VAL A 62 -37.22 4.85 -0.48
C VAL A 62 -37.33 6.09 0.40
N GLU A 63 -36.21 6.55 0.97
CA GLU A 63 -36.14 7.80 1.71
C GLU A 63 -34.73 8.44 1.62
N ILE A 64 -34.60 9.70 2.05
CA ILE A 64 -33.34 10.45 2.01
C ILE A 64 -32.29 9.73 2.85
N LEU A 65 -31.14 9.45 2.24
CA LEU A 65 -29.98 8.95 2.96
C LEU A 65 -29.39 10.07 3.83
N MET A 66 -29.25 9.79 5.11
CA MET A 66 -28.69 10.70 6.11
C MET A 66 -27.17 10.58 6.24
N ASN A 67 -26.58 9.50 5.71
CA ASN A 67 -25.13 9.36 5.59
C ASN A 67 -24.64 9.79 4.21
N ALA A 68 -23.41 10.31 4.15
CA ALA A 68 -22.82 10.73 2.90
C ALA A 68 -22.49 9.52 2.01
N VAL A 69 -22.95 9.56 0.76
CA VAL A 69 -22.47 8.69 -0.31
C VAL A 69 -21.42 9.44 -1.10
N ARG A 70 -20.22 8.89 -1.19
CA ARG A 70 -19.09 9.50 -1.91
C ARG A 70 -18.84 8.76 -3.22
N VAL A 71 -18.49 9.53 -4.24
CA VAL A 71 -17.90 9.02 -5.49
C VAL A 71 -16.46 9.48 -5.59
N ASP A 72 -15.55 8.53 -5.79
CA ASP A 72 -14.13 8.77 -6.02
C ASP A 72 -13.78 8.38 -7.45
N VAL A 73 -13.25 9.32 -8.24
CA VAL A 73 -12.80 9.09 -9.61
C VAL A 73 -11.28 9.25 -9.68
N LYS A 74 -10.60 8.22 -10.19
CA LYS A 74 -9.13 8.17 -10.26
C LYS A 74 -8.70 7.83 -11.68
N ALA A 75 -7.76 8.61 -12.23
CA ALA A 75 -7.12 8.35 -13.52
C ALA A 75 -5.71 7.82 -13.33
N TYR A 76 -5.49 6.60 -13.81
CA TYR A 76 -4.19 5.94 -13.83
C TYR A 76 -3.67 5.84 -15.25
N VAL A 77 -2.39 6.11 -15.43
CA VAL A 77 -1.65 5.76 -16.65
C VAL A 77 -0.80 4.56 -16.33
N ILE A 78 -1.01 3.48 -17.10
CA ILE A 78 -0.31 2.22 -16.97
C ILE A 78 0.67 2.15 -18.14
N PRO A 79 1.98 2.35 -17.91
CA PRO A 79 2.98 2.14 -18.95
C PRO A 79 2.95 0.67 -19.38
N MET A 80 3.24 0.39 -20.66
CA MET A 80 3.31 -1.01 -21.11
C MET A 80 4.32 -1.85 -20.31
N LEU A 81 5.38 -1.22 -19.79
CA LEU A 81 6.40 -1.86 -18.96
C LEU A 81 5.86 -2.37 -17.61
N ALA A 82 4.75 -1.81 -17.12
CA ALA A 82 4.08 -2.21 -15.88
C ALA A 82 3.27 -3.50 -16.03
N LEU A 83 3.13 -4.03 -17.25
CA LEU A 83 2.46 -5.32 -17.48
C LEU A 83 3.42 -6.47 -17.13
N ASP A 84 2.96 -7.41 -16.30
CA ASP A 84 3.75 -8.55 -15.81
C ASP A 84 4.50 -9.31 -16.92
N ARG A 85 3.92 -9.36 -18.12
CA ARG A 85 4.48 -10.05 -19.29
C ARG A 85 5.87 -9.57 -19.70
N PHE A 86 6.23 -8.32 -19.43
CA PHE A 86 7.54 -7.77 -19.79
C PHE A 86 8.56 -7.81 -18.65
N GLN A 87 8.17 -8.31 -17.46
CA GLN A 87 9.06 -8.47 -16.29
C GLN A 87 9.80 -7.17 -15.91
N GLY A 88 9.25 -6.01 -16.25
CA GLY A 88 9.91 -4.72 -16.03
C GLY A 88 11.22 -4.53 -16.81
N SER A 89 11.46 -5.29 -17.89
CA SER A 89 12.65 -5.16 -18.73
C SER A 89 12.38 -4.37 -20.00
N MET A 90 13.07 -3.23 -20.15
CA MET A 90 12.95 -2.38 -21.35
C MET A 90 13.50 -3.07 -22.61
N ASP A 91 14.50 -3.95 -22.48
CA ASP A 91 15.05 -4.72 -23.59
C ASP A 91 14.02 -5.71 -24.14
N VAL A 92 13.34 -6.44 -23.23
CA VAL A 92 12.25 -7.35 -23.62
C VAL A 92 11.13 -6.59 -24.31
N LEU A 93 10.71 -5.43 -23.77
CA LEU A 93 9.68 -4.61 -24.38
C LEU A 93 10.07 -4.11 -25.79
N ASN A 94 11.31 -3.66 -25.97
CA ASN A 94 11.81 -3.18 -27.26
C ASN A 94 11.89 -4.32 -28.28
N ARG A 95 12.35 -5.50 -27.88
CA ARG A 95 12.40 -6.69 -28.75
C ARG A 95 11.01 -7.17 -29.14
N SER A 96 10.09 -7.23 -28.17
CA SER A 96 8.68 -7.58 -28.42
C SER A 96 7.99 -6.64 -29.40
N TYR A 97 8.34 -5.35 -29.39
CA TYR A 97 7.79 -4.37 -30.33
C TYR A 97 8.20 -4.68 -31.80
N GLU A 98 9.43 -5.17 -32.01
CA GLU A 98 9.95 -5.58 -33.31
C GLU A 98 9.67 -7.06 -33.64
N GLY A 99 8.91 -7.77 -32.78
CA GLY A 99 8.61 -9.19 -32.94
C GLY A 99 9.82 -10.12 -32.75
N GLN A 100 10.85 -9.67 -32.04
CA GLN A 100 12.05 -10.44 -31.72
C GLN A 100 11.88 -11.19 -30.39
N PRO A 101 12.45 -12.39 -30.24
CA PRO A 101 12.39 -13.13 -29.00
C PRO A 101 13.26 -12.48 -27.90
N PRO A 102 12.89 -12.62 -26.61
CA PRO A 102 13.65 -12.04 -25.50
C PRO A 102 15.05 -12.66 -25.37
N LEU A 103 15.20 -13.93 -25.72
CA LEU A 103 16.46 -14.67 -25.79
C LEU A 103 16.44 -15.57 -27.04
N ASP A 104 17.59 -15.83 -27.64
CA ASP A 104 17.69 -16.75 -28.79
C ASP A 104 17.16 -18.14 -28.41
N GLY A 105 16.12 -18.60 -29.11
CA GLY A 105 15.47 -19.89 -28.88
C GLY A 105 14.17 -19.84 -28.05
N GLU A 106 13.83 -18.69 -27.45
CA GLU A 106 12.57 -18.50 -26.72
C GLU A 106 11.43 -18.04 -27.63
N THR A 107 10.19 -18.19 -27.16
CA THR A 107 9.01 -17.69 -27.90
C THR A 107 8.92 -16.16 -27.83
N VAL A 108 8.50 -15.54 -28.94
CA VAL A 108 8.29 -14.09 -29.01
C VAL A 108 7.15 -13.71 -28.06
N ILE A 109 7.47 -12.87 -27.06
CA ILE A 109 6.45 -12.28 -26.19
C ILE A 109 5.70 -11.23 -27.02
N PRO A 110 4.39 -11.39 -27.27
CA PRO A 110 3.64 -10.48 -28.13
C PRO A 110 3.52 -9.10 -27.46
N PHE A 111 3.78 -8.03 -28.23
CA PHE A 111 3.57 -6.66 -27.76
C PHE A 111 2.09 -6.36 -27.46
N ILE A 112 1.17 -7.00 -28.18
CA ILE A 112 -0.26 -7.03 -27.86
C ILE A 112 -0.70 -8.48 -27.86
N GLU A 113 -1.02 -9.00 -26.67
CA GLU A 113 -1.64 -10.32 -26.55
C GLU A 113 -3.13 -10.23 -26.89
N THR A 114 -3.63 -11.28 -27.53
CA THR A 114 -5.03 -11.40 -27.89
C THR A 114 -5.67 -12.60 -27.23
N MET A 115 -6.91 -12.45 -26.77
CA MET A 115 -7.73 -13.54 -26.26
C MET A 115 -8.99 -13.69 -27.12
N VAL A 116 -9.61 -14.87 -27.08
CA VAL A 116 -10.91 -15.08 -27.71
C VAL A 116 -11.97 -14.31 -26.93
N GLY A 117 -12.76 -13.51 -27.63
CA GLY A 117 -13.86 -12.73 -27.09
C GLY A 117 -14.84 -13.63 -26.35
N PRO A 118 -15.01 -13.47 -25.02
CA PRO A 118 -15.82 -14.36 -24.21
C PRO A 118 -17.32 -14.18 -24.51
N ALA A 119 -18.19 -14.96 -23.87
CA ALA A 119 -19.62 -14.68 -23.96
C ALA A 119 -19.94 -13.29 -23.36
N TYR A 120 -20.98 -12.64 -23.87
CA TYR A 120 -21.46 -11.38 -23.30
C TYR A 120 -21.74 -11.54 -21.79
N ALA A 121 -21.42 -10.53 -21.00
CA ALA A 121 -21.51 -10.53 -19.52
C ALA A 121 -20.62 -11.56 -18.79
N SER A 122 -19.75 -12.31 -19.48
CA SER A 122 -18.73 -13.14 -18.81
C SER A 122 -17.50 -12.34 -18.37
N ASN A 123 -17.33 -11.13 -18.90
CA ASN A 123 -16.25 -10.22 -18.55
C ASN A 123 -16.84 -8.87 -18.16
N ASP A 124 -16.94 -8.65 -16.86
CA ASP A 124 -17.56 -7.45 -16.30
C ASP A 124 -16.76 -6.21 -16.71
N ILE A 125 -15.42 -6.29 -16.70
CA ILE A 125 -14.53 -5.16 -17.01
C ILE A 125 -14.85 -4.57 -18.39
N LEU A 126 -14.97 -5.43 -19.42
CA LEU A 126 -15.28 -4.97 -20.78
C LEU A 126 -16.72 -4.50 -20.95
N THR A 127 -17.65 -5.12 -20.20
CA THR A 127 -19.07 -4.82 -20.25
C THR A 127 -19.34 -3.43 -19.66
N TYR A 128 -18.81 -3.14 -18.47
CA TYR A 128 -18.93 -1.83 -17.81
C TYR A 128 -18.15 -0.72 -18.53
N LEU A 129 -17.05 -1.06 -19.22
CA LEU A 129 -16.34 -0.09 -20.06
C LEU A 129 -17.11 0.25 -21.35
N GLY A 130 -18.16 -0.49 -21.70
CA GLY A 130 -18.96 -0.29 -22.91
C GLY A 130 -18.24 -0.71 -24.20
N LEU A 131 -17.24 -1.60 -24.12
CA LEU A 131 -16.51 -2.07 -25.30
C LEU A 131 -17.21 -3.28 -25.94
N HIS A 132 -17.72 -3.08 -27.14
CA HIS A 132 -18.36 -4.15 -27.91
C HIS A 132 -17.32 -4.99 -28.66
N TYR A 133 -17.51 -6.31 -28.65
CA TYR A 133 -16.72 -7.26 -29.40
C TYR A 133 -17.60 -8.41 -29.92
N LYS A 134 -17.13 -9.09 -30.96
CA LYS A 134 -17.78 -10.29 -31.49
C LYS A 134 -17.34 -11.51 -30.67
N VAL A 135 -18.30 -12.30 -30.19
CA VAL A 135 -18.02 -13.58 -29.53
C VAL A 135 -17.21 -14.47 -30.47
N GLY A 136 -16.09 -15.02 -29.98
CA GLY A 136 -15.17 -15.82 -30.80
C GLY A 136 -14.14 -15.02 -31.62
N GLY A 137 -14.23 -13.68 -31.65
CA GLY A 137 -13.22 -12.82 -32.29
C GLY A 137 -12.02 -12.58 -31.37
N ASN A 138 -10.84 -12.32 -31.94
CA ASN A 138 -9.65 -11.99 -31.15
C ASN A 138 -9.73 -10.54 -30.63
N ILE A 139 -9.59 -10.36 -29.31
CA ILE A 139 -9.62 -9.06 -28.63
C ILE A 139 -8.32 -8.80 -27.86
N ASN A 140 -7.94 -7.54 -27.71
CA ASN A 140 -6.73 -7.13 -26.99
C ASN A 140 -6.89 -7.32 -25.46
N THR A 141 -5.95 -8.01 -24.81
CA THR A 141 -5.97 -8.24 -23.36
C THR A 141 -5.45 -7.06 -22.54
N ALA A 142 -4.73 -6.12 -23.14
CA ALA A 142 -3.99 -5.06 -22.43
C ALA A 142 -4.89 -4.20 -21.51
N ILE A 143 -6.17 -4.03 -21.85
CA ILE A 143 -7.13 -3.27 -21.04
C ILE A 143 -7.45 -4.03 -19.74
N ILE A 144 -7.65 -5.34 -19.83
CA ILE A 144 -7.94 -6.20 -18.67
C ILE A 144 -6.70 -6.29 -17.78
N GLU A 145 -5.52 -6.46 -18.38
CA GLU A 145 -4.26 -6.50 -17.66
C GLU A 145 -3.99 -5.17 -16.94
N ALA A 146 -4.20 -4.03 -17.61
CA ALA A 146 -4.03 -2.71 -17.01
C ALA A 146 -4.97 -2.51 -15.80
N TYR A 147 -6.22 -2.95 -15.89
CA TYR A 147 -7.18 -2.89 -14.78
C TYR A 147 -6.69 -3.71 -13.56
N ASN A 148 -6.23 -4.93 -13.80
CA ASN A 148 -5.74 -5.79 -12.71
C ASN A 148 -4.43 -5.26 -12.10
N GLN A 149 -3.55 -4.65 -12.89
CA GLN A 149 -2.33 -4.00 -12.39
C GLN A 149 -2.63 -2.78 -11.51
N VAL A 150 -3.59 -1.94 -11.89
CA VAL A 150 -4.04 -0.82 -11.05
C VAL A 150 -4.54 -1.32 -9.70
N TRP A 151 -5.33 -2.39 -9.70
CA TRP A 151 -5.80 -2.99 -8.45
C TRP A 151 -4.65 -3.49 -7.58
N ASN A 152 -3.73 -4.25 -8.17
CA ASN A 152 -2.60 -4.84 -7.45
C ASN A 152 -1.68 -3.76 -6.86
N TYR A 153 -1.39 -2.71 -7.63
CA TYR A 153 -0.65 -1.55 -7.15
C TYR A 153 -1.32 -0.88 -5.94
N ARG A 154 -2.65 -0.68 -6.00
CA ARG A 154 -3.40 -0.10 -4.87
C ARG A 154 -3.42 -1.02 -3.65
N ALA A 155 -3.60 -2.32 -3.86
CA ALA A 155 -3.60 -3.31 -2.79
C ALA A 155 -2.25 -3.38 -2.08
N ALA A 156 -1.15 -3.44 -2.85
CA ALA A 156 0.22 -3.47 -2.33
C ALA A 156 0.55 -2.22 -1.49
N ASN A 157 0.12 -1.04 -1.94
CA ASN A 157 0.31 0.21 -1.20
C ASN A 157 -0.54 0.30 0.07
N ARG A 158 -1.68 -0.40 0.13
CA ARG A 158 -2.61 -0.36 1.27
C ARG A 158 -2.22 -1.34 2.37
N SER A 159 -1.98 -2.61 2.01
CA SER A 159 -1.58 -3.65 2.96
C SER A 159 -1.03 -4.87 2.24
N LYS A 160 0.02 -5.47 2.82
CA LYS A 160 0.59 -6.76 2.37
C LYS A 160 -0.35 -7.95 2.56
N SER A 161 -1.42 -7.80 3.33
CA SER A 161 -2.38 -8.88 3.60
C SER A 161 -3.43 -9.07 2.50
N LEU A 162 -3.47 -8.18 1.50
CA LEU A 162 -4.45 -8.24 0.42
C LEU A 162 -3.96 -9.16 -0.71
N THR A 163 -4.80 -10.10 -1.14
CA THR A 163 -4.46 -11.02 -2.24
C THR A 163 -4.45 -10.28 -3.57
N ALA A 164 -3.34 -10.37 -4.30
CA ALA A 164 -3.21 -9.84 -5.65
C ALA A 164 -4.13 -10.60 -6.62
N ARG A 165 -4.69 -9.87 -7.58
CA ARG A 165 -5.51 -10.42 -8.66
C ARG A 165 -4.63 -11.04 -9.73
N THR A 166 -5.17 -12.05 -10.40
CA THR A 166 -4.49 -12.67 -11.55
C THR A 166 -4.60 -11.79 -12.79
N ARG A 167 -3.65 -11.92 -13.71
CA ARG A 167 -3.49 -11.07 -14.90
C ARG A 167 -4.76 -10.93 -15.75
N LEU A 168 -5.47 -12.03 -16.00
CA LEU A 168 -6.66 -12.09 -16.87
C LEU A 168 -7.97 -12.25 -16.08
N GLN A 169 -7.98 -11.87 -14.81
CA GLN A 169 -9.19 -11.95 -14.00
C GLN A 169 -10.24 -10.97 -14.52
N ALA A 170 -11.43 -11.49 -14.87
CA ALA A 170 -12.46 -10.76 -15.63
C ALA A 170 -13.59 -10.15 -14.79
N ASN A 171 -13.64 -10.42 -13.48
CA ASN A 171 -14.66 -9.86 -12.58
C ASN A 171 -14.28 -8.46 -12.09
N LEU A 172 -15.25 -7.66 -11.63
CA LEU A 172 -14.94 -6.39 -10.97
C LEU A 172 -14.19 -6.60 -9.64
N ALA A 173 -13.30 -5.68 -9.34
CA ALA A 173 -12.60 -5.65 -8.05
C ALA A 173 -13.48 -4.94 -7.01
N PRO A 174 -13.40 -5.31 -5.71
CA PRO A 174 -14.06 -4.53 -4.67
C PRO A 174 -13.50 -3.09 -4.65
N ALA A 175 -14.26 -2.11 -4.18
CA ALA A 175 -13.74 -0.75 -3.96
C ALA A 175 -12.96 -0.70 -2.64
N PHE A 176 -12.12 0.32 -2.47
CA PHE A 176 -11.49 0.60 -1.17
C PHE A 176 -12.37 1.54 -0.35
N TRP A 177 -12.46 1.28 0.95
CA TRP A 177 -13.03 2.25 1.87
C TRP A 177 -12.13 3.48 1.99
N ASN A 178 -12.73 4.67 1.97
CA ASN A 178 -12.04 5.91 2.28
C ASN A 178 -11.87 6.00 3.80
N HIS A 179 -10.78 5.42 4.31
CA HIS A 179 -10.50 5.40 5.74
C HIS A 179 -10.21 6.81 6.23
N GLU A 180 -11.13 7.48 6.92
CA GLU A 180 -10.85 8.76 7.58
C GLU A 180 -10.53 8.57 9.08
N MET A 181 -11.21 7.63 9.74
CA MET A 181 -11.19 7.52 11.21
C MET A 181 -10.06 6.65 11.78
N PHE A 182 -9.57 5.66 11.03
CA PHE A 182 -8.59 4.66 11.52
C PHE A 182 -7.28 4.61 10.72
N LYS A 183 -6.94 5.69 9.99
CA LYS A 183 -5.68 5.76 9.21
C LYS A 183 -4.41 5.46 10.02
N HIS A 184 -4.47 5.64 11.33
CA HIS A 184 -3.35 5.53 12.26
C HIS A 184 -3.22 4.13 12.90
N VAL A 185 -4.14 3.20 12.63
CA VAL A 185 -4.11 1.85 13.18
C VAL A 185 -3.49 0.90 12.17
N VAL A 186 -2.45 0.15 12.58
CA VAL A 186 -1.75 -0.83 11.75
C VAL A 186 -1.89 -2.26 12.30
N PRO A 187 -1.91 -3.30 11.44
CA PRO A 187 -2.11 -4.69 11.85
C PRO A 187 -0.96 -5.24 12.71
N ASN A 188 0.26 -4.85 12.39
CA ASN A 188 1.45 -5.31 13.09
C ASN A 188 2.45 -4.16 13.21
N PHE A 189 3.31 -4.26 14.22
CA PHE A 189 4.39 -3.33 14.45
C PHE A 189 5.67 -4.13 14.73
N ASP A 190 6.80 -3.67 14.18
CA ASP A 190 8.10 -4.31 14.38
C ASP A 190 8.72 -3.86 15.71
N GLU A 191 8.53 -4.68 16.75
CA GLU A 191 8.98 -4.45 18.13
C GLU A 191 10.53 -4.35 18.23
N ALA A 192 11.25 -5.16 17.46
CA ALA A 192 12.72 -5.19 17.47
C ALA A 192 13.35 -3.88 16.93
N LYS A 193 12.62 -3.11 16.12
CA LYS A 193 13.04 -1.83 15.55
C LYS A 193 12.92 -0.65 16.53
N VAL A 194 12.10 -0.77 17.57
CA VAL A 194 11.96 0.29 18.58
C VAL A 194 12.91 0.08 19.74
N ASP A 195 13.13 -1.17 20.14
CA ASP A 195 13.93 -1.47 21.33
C ASP A 195 15.44 -1.40 21.11
N GLY A 196 15.90 -1.38 19.85
CA GLY A 196 17.28 -1.06 19.49
C GLY A 196 18.29 -1.76 20.40
N GLU A 197 18.23 -3.10 20.46
CA GLU A 197 18.97 -3.89 21.44
C GLU A 197 20.47 -3.55 21.38
N VAL A 198 20.99 -3.00 22.47
CA VAL A 198 22.43 -2.72 22.61
C VAL A 198 23.09 -4.02 23.08
N SER A 199 23.61 -4.80 22.14
CA SER A 199 24.36 -6.02 22.46
C SER A 199 25.57 -5.71 23.34
N LEU A 200 25.58 -6.29 24.55
CA LEU A 200 26.67 -6.16 25.51
C LEU A 200 27.77 -7.17 25.15
N ASN A 201 28.79 -6.71 24.43
CA ASN A 201 29.92 -7.57 24.08
C ASN A 201 30.84 -7.72 25.31
N VAL A 202 30.73 -8.85 26.01
CA VAL A 202 31.63 -9.20 27.13
C VAL A 202 32.97 -9.64 26.53
N VAL A 203 33.95 -8.74 26.54
CA VAL A 203 35.26 -8.90 25.87
C VAL A 203 36.09 -10.09 26.40
N ASN A 204 35.76 -10.68 27.56
CA ASN A 204 36.43 -11.88 28.07
C ASN A 204 35.43 -12.89 28.65
N SER A 205 35.31 -14.07 28.01
CA SER A 205 34.44 -15.19 28.45
C SER A 205 34.93 -15.88 29.75
N LYS A 206 36.09 -15.48 30.29
CA LYS A 206 36.65 -16.01 31.53
C LYS A 206 36.84 -14.86 32.53
N MET A 207 35.97 -14.79 33.53
CA MET A 207 36.11 -13.84 34.65
C MET A 207 37.12 -14.40 35.67
N PRO A 208 38.18 -13.67 36.03
CA PRO A 208 39.11 -14.10 37.07
C PRO A 208 38.43 -14.07 38.45
N ILE A 209 38.64 -15.14 39.23
CA ILE A 209 38.11 -15.28 40.59
C ILE A 209 39.18 -14.84 41.59
N LYS A 210 38.83 -13.91 42.47
CA LYS A 210 39.68 -13.42 43.57
C LYS A 210 39.38 -14.21 44.85
N GLY A 211 40.38 -14.34 45.73
CA GLY A 211 40.25 -15.05 47.01
C GLY A 211 40.72 -16.51 47.00
N LEU A 212 41.26 -17.00 45.88
CA LEU A 212 41.93 -18.30 45.78
C LEU A 212 43.44 -18.10 45.60
N ALA A 213 44.23 -18.77 46.43
CA ALA A 213 45.68 -18.76 46.34
C ALA A 213 46.23 -20.17 46.61
N MET A 214 47.46 -20.44 46.15
CA MET A 214 48.14 -21.72 46.38
C MET A 214 49.48 -21.48 47.08
N GLU A 215 49.83 -22.34 48.04
CA GLU A 215 51.18 -22.37 48.62
C GLU A 215 52.16 -22.79 47.52
N SER A 216 53.09 -21.91 47.18
CA SER A 216 54.13 -22.19 46.18
C SER A 216 55.01 -23.35 46.63
N VAL A 217 54.93 -24.50 45.95
CA VAL A 217 55.99 -25.13 45.13
C VAL A 217 55.34 -26.15 44.17
N ALA A 218 54.68 -25.66 43.12
CA ALA A 218 54.36 -26.49 41.96
C ALA A 218 54.38 -25.64 40.69
N THR A 219 55.54 -25.08 40.35
CA THR A 219 55.98 -25.33 38.97
C THR A 219 56.82 -26.59 39.06
N TYR A 220 56.52 -27.56 38.19
CA TYR A 220 57.23 -28.82 38.11
C TYR A 220 58.74 -28.56 38.21
N THR A 221 59.34 -28.95 39.34
CA THR A 221 60.77 -28.92 39.70
C THR A 221 61.43 -27.56 40.06
N GLY A 222 61.95 -27.47 41.30
CA GLY A 222 63.24 -26.80 41.57
C GLY A 222 63.30 -25.55 42.48
N ALA A 223 63.24 -25.76 43.79
CA ALA A 223 63.94 -25.04 44.89
C ALA A 223 63.86 -23.49 45.06
N GLY A 224 63.23 -23.08 46.18
CA GLY A 224 63.74 -21.98 47.04
C GLY A 224 62.84 -20.74 47.19
N GLY A 225 62.04 -20.70 48.27
CA GLY A 225 61.43 -19.46 48.80
C GLY A 225 59.91 -19.53 48.99
N ALA A 226 59.45 -19.59 50.25
CA ALA A 226 58.04 -19.62 50.61
C ALA A 226 57.36 -18.27 50.32
N GLY A 227 56.39 -18.27 49.39
CA GLY A 227 55.52 -17.13 49.10
C GLY A 227 54.23 -17.60 48.43
N ILE A 228 53.08 -17.31 49.02
CA ILE A 228 51.75 -17.59 48.46
C ILE A 228 51.54 -16.65 47.25
N LYS A 229 50.88 -17.11 46.17
CA LYS A 229 50.48 -16.24 45.04
C LYS A 229 48.98 -16.36 44.75
N MET A 230 48.35 -15.23 44.41
CA MET A 230 46.95 -15.14 44.01
C MET A 230 46.77 -15.47 42.51
N SER A 231 45.52 -15.71 42.10
CA SER A 231 45.11 -15.99 40.71
C SER A 231 45.42 -14.87 39.71
N ASP A 232 45.65 -13.64 40.19
CA ASP A 232 46.08 -12.48 39.40
C ASP A 232 47.61 -12.34 39.31
N GLY A 233 48.36 -13.29 39.90
CA GLY A 233 49.82 -13.31 39.91
C GLY A 233 50.48 -12.46 41.00
N THR A 234 49.70 -11.76 41.83
CA THR A 234 50.23 -10.94 42.93
C THR A 234 50.48 -11.75 44.20
N SER A 235 51.39 -11.27 45.06
CA SER A 235 51.63 -11.86 46.39
C SER A 235 50.70 -11.23 47.44
N PRO A 236 50.10 -12.01 48.35
CA PRO A 236 49.35 -11.46 49.48
C PRO A 236 50.25 -10.65 50.42
N PRO A 237 49.70 -9.66 51.15
CA PRO A 237 50.46 -8.84 52.08
C PRO A 237 51.12 -9.69 53.17
N ALA A 238 52.32 -9.29 53.62
CA ALA A 238 53.29 -10.08 54.41
C ALA A 238 52.83 -10.58 55.80
N SER A 239 51.55 -10.40 56.17
CA SER A 239 50.95 -10.97 57.38
C SER A 239 49.77 -11.87 56.98
N PRO A 240 49.88 -13.21 57.13
CA PRO A 240 48.88 -14.17 56.65
C PRO A 240 47.63 -14.25 57.55
N ALA A 241 47.26 -13.18 58.27
CA ALA A 241 46.21 -13.21 59.29
C ALA A 241 44.81 -13.60 58.75
N ASN A 242 44.58 -13.51 57.44
CA ASN A 242 43.29 -13.76 56.79
C ASN A 242 43.33 -14.93 55.78
N TRP A 243 44.39 -15.74 55.78
CA TRP A 243 44.57 -16.87 54.86
C TRP A 243 44.73 -18.17 55.63
N SER A 244 43.83 -19.13 55.41
CA SER A 244 43.89 -20.45 56.05
C SER A 244 43.89 -21.58 55.01
N PRO A 245 44.62 -22.68 55.23
CA PRO A 245 44.60 -23.82 54.31
C PRO A 245 43.20 -24.43 54.30
N ALA A 246 42.60 -24.54 53.13
CA ALA A 246 41.25 -25.08 52.97
C ALA A 246 41.21 -26.62 53.05
N ILE A 247 42.36 -27.27 52.85
CA ILE A 247 42.51 -28.73 52.89
C ILE A 247 43.75 -29.09 53.71
N ALA A 248 43.58 -29.97 54.69
CA ALA A 248 44.64 -30.43 55.57
C ALA A 248 45.60 -31.39 54.83
N ASN A 249 46.80 -30.88 54.56
CA ASN A 249 48.06 -31.60 54.35
C ASN A 249 47.99 -33.00 53.70
N VAL A 250 47.75 -33.04 52.38
CA VAL A 250 48.11 -34.20 51.55
C VAL A 250 49.29 -33.79 50.68
N ALA A 251 50.48 -34.29 51.02
CA ALA A 251 51.69 -34.28 50.20
C ALA A 251 51.98 -32.98 49.39
N GLY A 252 52.17 -31.86 50.10
CA GLY A 252 52.93 -30.72 49.57
C GLY A 252 52.19 -29.72 48.67
N SER A 253 50.88 -29.88 48.43
CA SER A 253 50.06 -28.86 47.75
C SER A 253 48.95 -28.36 48.68
N ARG A 254 48.93 -27.06 48.97
CA ARG A 254 47.91 -26.43 49.81
C ARG A 254 47.21 -25.31 49.05
N MET A 255 45.89 -25.39 48.99
CA MET A 255 45.03 -24.31 48.52
C MET A 255 44.62 -23.46 49.73
N PHE A 256 44.85 -22.17 49.65
CA PHE A 256 44.40 -21.19 50.61
C PHE A 256 43.19 -20.45 50.06
N VAL A 257 42.21 -20.22 50.92
CA VAL A 257 41.11 -19.32 50.62
C VAL A 257 41.23 -18.11 51.53
N GLN A 258 40.99 -16.93 50.97
CA GLN A 258 40.90 -15.69 51.73
C GLN A 258 39.59 -15.70 52.51
N GLY A 259 39.66 -15.49 53.82
CA GLY A 259 38.49 -15.42 54.68
C GLY A 259 38.46 -14.12 55.47
N ASN A 260 37.26 -13.72 55.88
CA ASN A 260 37.10 -12.64 56.83
C ASN A 260 37.45 -13.15 58.24
N ASN A 261 38.41 -12.50 58.91
CA ASN A 261 38.89 -12.97 60.20
C ASN A 261 37.86 -12.83 61.34
N THR A 262 36.78 -12.07 61.12
CA THR A 262 35.70 -11.87 62.09
C THR A 262 34.54 -12.84 61.87
N THR A 263 34.12 -13.09 60.62
CA THR A 263 32.98 -13.98 60.32
C THR A 263 33.41 -15.42 60.00
N LYS A 264 34.70 -15.65 59.73
CA LYS A 264 35.28 -16.96 59.35
C LYS A 264 34.65 -17.58 58.08
N ILE A 265 33.97 -16.77 57.28
CA ILE A 265 33.39 -17.17 55.99
C ILE A 265 34.42 -16.90 54.87
N PRO A 266 34.63 -17.83 53.92
CA PRO A 266 35.50 -17.60 52.77
C PRO A 266 34.90 -16.56 51.82
N GLU A 267 35.72 -15.58 51.43
CA GLU A 267 35.36 -14.49 50.52
C GLU A 267 35.85 -14.84 49.10
N ILE A 268 35.04 -15.61 48.36
CA ILE A 268 35.30 -15.97 46.95
C ILE A 268 34.37 -15.16 46.05
N PHE A 269 34.94 -14.28 45.23
CA PHE A 269 34.16 -13.45 44.30
C PHE A 269 34.77 -13.51 42.89
N ALA A 270 33.92 -13.57 41.87
CA ALA A 270 34.33 -13.30 40.50
C ALA A 270 34.29 -11.77 40.31
N GLU A 271 35.45 -11.15 40.05
CA GLU A 271 35.53 -9.69 39.91
C GLU A 271 35.16 -9.31 38.46
N LEU A 272 34.07 -8.56 38.31
CA LEU A 272 33.82 -7.79 37.09
C LEU A 272 34.88 -6.69 37.06
N ALA A 273 35.88 -6.82 36.18
CA ALA A 273 36.91 -5.81 36.03
C ALA A 273 36.25 -4.42 35.85
N ALA A 274 36.67 -3.44 36.64
CA ALA A 274 36.03 -2.13 36.79
C ALA A 274 35.85 -1.31 35.48
N ASN A 275 36.34 -1.79 34.34
CA ASN A 275 36.24 -1.18 33.02
C ASN A 275 35.49 -2.07 31.98
N GLY A 276 34.82 -3.15 32.40
CA GLY A 276 34.38 -4.23 31.50
C GLY A 276 33.04 -4.07 30.77
N ILE A 277 32.27 -3.00 31.03
CA ILE A 277 31.04 -2.70 30.28
C ILE A 277 31.04 -1.21 29.92
N THR A 278 31.83 -0.84 28.93
CA THR A 278 31.69 0.47 28.29
C THR A 278 30.60 0.34 27.22
N VAL A 279 29.39 0.82 27.53
CA VAL A 279 28.40 1.10 26.48
C VAL A 279 28.95 2.27 25.67
N SER A 280 29.63 1.96 24.57
CA SER A 280 30.22 3.00 23.71
C SER A 280 29.11 3.83 23.08
N LEU A 281 29.24 5.16 23.12
CA LEU A 281 28.35 6.09 22.40
C LEU A 281 28.27 5.74 20.90
N SER A 282 29.34 5.16 20.33
CA SER A 282 29.33 4.66 18.95
C SER A 282 28.32 3.55 18.71
N ASN A 283 28.10 2.66 19.68
CA ASN A 283 27.12 1.57 19.56
C ASN A 283 25.69 2.12 19.70
N ILE A 284 25.49 3.13 20.54
CA ILE A 284 24.21 3.84 20.67
C ILE A 284 23.90 4.61 19.37
N GLU A 285 24.88 5.29 18.79
CA GLU A 285 24.71 5.97 17.50
C GLU A 285 24.47 4.99 16.35
N LEU A 286 25.13 3.82 16.37
CA LEU A 286 24.88 2.74 15.42
C LEU A 286 23.43 2.25 15.56
N ALA A 287 22.94 2.01 16.79
CA ALA A 287 21.56 1.63 17.04
C ALA A 287 20.55 2.70 16.55
N LYS A 288 20.86 3.99 16.74
CA LYS A 288 20.03 5.08 16.18
C LYS A 288 20.03 5.10 14.65
N LYS A 289 21.19 4.87 14.02
CA LYS A 289 21.32 4.83 12.56
C LYS A 289 20.63 3.60 11.97
N THR A 290 20.78 2.41 12.57
CA THR A 290 20.07 1.20 12.12
C THR A 290 18.57 1.38 12.22
N GLN A 291 18.07 2.03 13.27
CA GLN A 291 16.66 2.40 13.36
C GLN A 291 16.23 3.38 12.25
N ALA A 292 17.04 4.40 11.94
CA ALA A 292 16.76 5.34 10.85
C ALA A 292 16.74 4.63 9.49
N PHE A 293 17.68 3.73 9.23
CA PHE A 293 17.72 2.93 7.99
C PHE A 293 16.57 1.92 7.91
N ALA A 294 16.15 1.33 9.03
CA ALA A 294 14.96 0.47 9.07
C ALA A 294 13.67 1.25 8.78
N ARG A 295 13.59 2.53 9.14
CA ARG A 295 12.48 3.43 8.73
C ARG A 295 12.55 3.78 7.24
N MET A 296 13.75 4.02 6.71
CA MET A 296 13.93 4.26 5.27
C MET A 296 13.58 3.02 4.44
N ARG A 297 13.96 1.81 4.89
CA ARG A 297 13.61 0.55 4.21
C ARG A 297 12.10 0.32 4.13
N GLU A 298 11.36 0.74 5.16
CA GLU A 298 9.90 0.63 5.18
C GLU A 298 9.23 1.51 4.11
N GLN A 299 9.79 2.69 3.82
CA GLN A 299 9.29 3.54 2.73
C GLN A 299 9.41 2.86 1.36
N TYR A 300 10.33 1.91 1.21
CA TYR A 300 10.53 1.13 -0.01
C TYR A 300 9.85 -0.25 0.04
N ALA A 301 9.21 -0.62 1.15
CA ALA A 301 8.59 -1.93 1.33
C ALA A 301 7.36 -2.18 0.44
N GLY A 302 6.89 -1.16 -0.28
CA GLY A 302 5.85 -1.27 -1.31
C GLY A 302 6.34 -1.86 -2.63
N HIS A 303 7.66 -1.91 -2.88
CA HIS A 303 8.21 -2.63 -4.02
C HIS A 303 8.27 -4.13 -3.73
N SER A 304 7.90 -4.97 -4.71
CA SER A 304 7.89 -6.43 -4.58
C SER A 304 9.28 -7.04 -4.45
N ASP A 305 10.30 -6.33 -4.91
CA ASP A 305 11.63 -6.89 -5.17
C ASP A 305 12.65 -6.44 -4.13
N GLU A 306 13.07 -7.37 -3.27
CA GLU A 306 14.04 -7.10 -2.19
C GLU A 306 15.40 -6.60 -2.71
N TRP A 307 15.84 -7.09 -3.87
CA TRP A 307 17.08 -6.64 -4.50
C TRP A 307 17.01 -5.17 -4.96
N LEU A 308 15.83 -4.74 -5.44
CA LEU A 308 15.59 -3.36 -5.84
C LEU A 308 15.57 -2.43 -4.62
N ILE A 309 14.95 -2.88 -3.53
CA ILE A 309 14.98 -2.16 -2.24
C ILE A 309 16.44 -1.94 -1.81
N ASN A 310 17.29 -2.96 -1.92
CA ASN A 310 18.71 -2.84 -1.56
C ASN A 310 19.46 -1.84 -2.46
N ILE A 311 19.22 -1.85 -3.78
CA ILE A 311 19.87 -0.90 -4.72
C ILE A 311 19.41 0.56 -4.47
N LEU A 312 18.12 0.76 -4.17
CA LEU A 312 17.60 2.08 -3.83
C LEU A 312 18.15 2.56 -2.47
N MET A 313 18.32 1.64 -1.50
CA MET A 313 18.97 1.95 -0.23
C MET A 313 20.47 2.28 -0.39
N ASP A 314 21.14 1.68 -1.38
CA ASP A 314 22.52 2.01 -1.78
C ASP A 314 22.61 3.36 -2.53
N GLY A 315 21.48 4.03 -2.80
CA GLY A 315 21.42 5.34 -3.44
C GLY A 315 21.61 5.30 -4.95
N ILE A 316 21.50 4.13 -5.58
CA ILE A 316 21.66 3.96 -7.02
C ILE A 316 20.31 4.21 -7.70
N THR A 317 20.27 5.17 -8.62
CA THR A 317 19.08 5.47 -9.40
C THR A 317 18.85 4.39 -10.46
N VAL A 318 17.66 3.77 -10.46
CA VAL A 318 17.21 2.88 -11.55
C VAL A 318 16.27 3.68 -12.46
N PRO A 319 16.72 4.13 -13.64
CA PRO A 319 15.98 5.08 -14.48
C PRO A 319 14.63 4.55 -14.98
N ASP A 320 14.51 3.23 -15.15
CA ASP A 320 13.28 2.61 -15.69
C ASP A 320 12.29 2.20 -14.59
N GLN A 321 12.63 2.32 -13.31
CA GLN A 321 11.81 1.79 -12.22
C GLN A 321 10.46 2.50 -12.11
N ALA A 322 10.42 3.82 -12.33
CA ALA A 322 9.18 4.60 -12.29
C ALA A 322 8.17 4.20 -13.39
N LEU A 323 8.64 3.54 -14.45
CA LEU A 323 7.78 3.08 -15.56
C LEU A 323 7.24 1.65 -15.32
N LYS A 324 7.69 0.97 -14.27
CA LYS A 324 7.21 -0.38 -13.91
C LYS A 324 5.94 -0.34 -13.05
N ASP A 325 5.64 0.79 -12.43
CA ASP A 325 4.48 0.96 -11.57
C ASP A 325 3.40 1.82 -12.28
N PRO A 326 2.11 1.55 -12.06
CA PRO A 326 1.03 2.45 -12.49
C PRO A 326 1.17 3.86 -11.89
N MET A 327 0.93 4.88 -12.70
CA MET A 327 1.05 6.28 -12.31
C MET A 327 -0.33 6.91 -12.10
N LEU A 328 -0.59 7.51 -10.93
CA LEU A 328 -1.80 8.31 -10.70
C LEU A 328 -1.62 9.71 -11.31
N VAL A 329 -2.47 10.08 -12.26
CA VAL A 329 -2.37 11.36 -13.00
C VAL A 329 -3.45 12.35 -12.59
N GLY A 330 -4.57 11.86 -12.04
CA GLY A 330 -5.62 12.72 -11.49
C GLY A 330 -6.51 11.95 -10.52
N GLU A 331 -6.97 12.65 -9.49
CA GLU A 331 -7.94 12.15 -8.52
C GLU A 331 -8.91 13.28 -8.17
N ALA A 332 -10.20 12.96 -8.14
CA ALA A 332 -11.24 13.88 -7.70
C ALA A 332 -12.35 13.10 -7.00
N SER A 333 -12.85 13.63 -5.90
CA SER A 333 -13.93 13.04 -5.11
C SER A 333 -15.02 14.05 -4.83
N THR A 334 -16.27 13.59 -4.76
CA THR A 334 -17.41 14.42 -4.39
C THR A 334 -18.48 13.59 -3.69
N ILE A 335 -19.40 14.27 -3.01
CA ILE A 335 -20.53 13.67 -2.31
C ILE A 335 -21.79 13.83 -3.18
N PHE A 336 -22.69 12.86 -3.14
CA PHE A 336 -23.98 12.97 -3.81
C PHE A 336 -24.90 13.95 -3.08
N GLY A 337 -25.45 14.90 -3.83
CA GLY A 337 -26.56 15.72 -3.35
C GLY A 337 -27.87 14.97 -3.57
N MET A 338 -28.68 14.81 -2.51
CA MET A 338 -29.98 14.17 -2.60
C MET A 338 -31.11 15.19 -2.61
N SER A 339 -32.13 14.97 -3.42
CA SER A 339 -33.35 15.79 -3.46
C SER A 339 -34.59 14.90 -3.39
N LYS A 340 -35.51 15.25 -2.49
CA LYS A 340 -36.78 14.53 -2.28
C LYS A 340 -37.90 15.17 -3.09
N ARG A 341 -38.63 14.36 -3.87
CA ARG A 341 -39.85 14.76 -4.55
C ARG A 341 -41.05 14.09 -3.89
N TYR A 342 -41.98 14.90 -3.39
CA TYR A 342 -43.21 14.39 -2.79
C TYR A 342 -44.22 13.99 -3.87
N ALA A 343 -44.89 12.86 -3.69
CA ALA A 343 -46.00 12.44 -4.53
C ALA A 343 -47.17 13.44 -4.41
N THR A 344 -47.85 13.73 -5.52
CA THR A 344 -49.01 14.65 -5.55
C THR A 344 -50.35 13.94 -5.65
N ASP A 345 -50.38 12.61 -5.56
CA ASP A 345 -51.62 11.83 -5.51
C ASP A 345 -52.08 11.62 -4.05
N ALA A 346 -53.40 11.48 -3.85
CA ALA A 346 -53.99 11.41 -2.51
C ALA A 346 -53.84 10.04 -1.82
N ALA A 347 -53.39 9.00 -2.56
CA ALA A 347 -53.28 7.63 -2.05
C ALA A 347 -51.86 7.30 -1.57
N ASN A 348 -50.83 7.90 -2.18
CA ASN A 348 -49.41 7.68 -1.90
C ASN A 348 -48.73 8.96 -1.40
N LEU A 349 -49.48 9.86 -0.74
CA LEU A 349 -48.94 11.14 -0.22
C LEU A 349 -47.80 10.94 0.79
N THR A 350 -47.70 9.75 1.39
CA THR A 350 -46.61 9.33 2.29
C THR A 350 -45.39 8.82 1.55
N ASP A 351 -45.54 8.39 0.30
CA ASP A 351 -44.48 7.77 -0.48
C ASP A 351 -43.76 8.86 -1.26
N SER A 352 -42.45 8.84 -1.14
CA SER A 352 -41.62 9.92 -1.62
C SER A 352 -40.40 9.35 -2.28
N VAL A 353 -40.14 9.83 -3.47
CA VAL A 353 -39.05 9.38 -4.31
C VAL A 353 -37.86 10.30 -4.09
N VAL A 354 -36.69 9.72 -3.83
CA VAL A 354 -35.45 10.49 -3.64
C VAL A 354 -34.41 10.06 -4.67
N ASN A 355 -33.95 11.04 -5.45
CA ASN A 355 -32.89 10.86 -6.44
C ASN A 355 -31.64 11.61 -5.97
N GLY A 356 -30.48 11.02 -6.21
CA GLY A 356 -29.18 11.65 -5.98
C GLY A 356 -28.46 11.95 -7.28
N ALA A 357 -27.88 13.14 -7.42
CA ALA A 357 -27.08 13.48 -8.59
C ALA A 357 -25.83 14.28 -8.19
N THR A 358 -24.74 14.06 -8.91
CA THR A 358 -23.49 14.82 -8.73
C THR A 358 -22.65 14.80 -9.99
N PHE A 359 -21.63 15.65 -10.07
CA PHE A 359 -20.68 15.64 -11.17
C PHE A 359 -19.25 15.84 -10.66
N VAL A 360 -18.30 15.29 -11.41
CA VAL A 360 -16.85 15.38 -11.15
C VAL A 360 -16.16 15.81 -12.42
N ASP A 361 -15.37 16.88 -12.32
CA ASP A 361 -14.50 17.35 -13.40
C ASP A 361 -13.08 16.84 -13.15
N LEU A 362 -12.50 16.16 -14.14
CA LEU A 362 -11.16 15.60 -14.08
C LEU A 362 -10.28 16.17 -15.19
N ASN A 363 -9.14 16.73 -14.79
CA ASN A 363 -8.14 17.28 -15.69
C ASN A 363 -6.88 16.40 -15.69
N ILE A 364 -6.48 15.92 -16.86
CA ILE A 364 -5.38 14.97 -17.05
C ILE A 364 -4.36 15.58 -18.01
N ARG A 365 -3.07 15.48 -17.63
CA ARG A 365 -1.93 15.85 -18.47
C ARG A 365 -0.80 14.86 -18.23
N LEU A 366 -0.10 14.49 -19.29
CA LEU A 366 0.96 13.51 -19.22
C LEU A 366 2.13 13.93 -20.14
N PRO A 367 3.38 13.93 -19.64
CA PRO A 367 4.54 14.09 -20.49
C PRO A 367 4.70 12.89 -21.44
N ARG A 368 5.66 12.97 -22.36
CA ARG A 368 5.91 11.90 -23.32
C ARG A 368 6.33 10.61 -22.60
N LEU A 369 5.70 9.49 -22.97
CA LEU A 369 6.08 8.16 -22.50
C LEU A 369 6.75 7.36 -23.61
N ASN A 370 7.96 6.86 -23.35
CA ASN A 370 8.72 6.05 -24.32
C ASN A 370 8.11 4.66 -24.56
N THR A 371 7.38 4.11 -23.60
CA THR A 371 6.81 2.75 -23.60
C THR A 371 5.38 2.70 -24.13
N GLY A 372 4.71 3.85 -24.25
CA GLY A 372 3.26 3.90 -24.43
C GLY A 372 2.53 3.31 -23.22
N GLY A 373 1.24 3.04 -23.35
CA GLY A 373 0.46 2.53 -22.22
C GLY A 373 -1.04 2.56 -22.42
N VAL A 374 -1.77 2.42 -21.32
CA VAL A 374 -3.22 2.57 -21.26
C VAL A 374 -3.54 3.62 -20.19
N LEU A 375 -4.29 4.66 -20.55
CA LEU A 375 -4.96 5.52 -19.60
C LEU A 375 -6.26 4.84 -19.19
N LEU A 376 -6.45 4.59 -17.89
CA LEU A 376 -7.64 4.00 -17.32
C LEU A 376 -8.23 4.92 -16.26
N ILE A 377 -9.51 5.25 -16.40
CA ILE A 377 -10.28 5.99 -15.40
C ILE A 377 -11.20 5.02 -14.70
N VAL A 378 -11.08 4.96 -13.39
CA VAL A 378 -11.93 4.14 -12.52
C VAL A 378 -12.79 5.04 -11.64
N ALA A 379 -14.03 4.63 -11.43
CA ALA A 379 -14.95 5.25 -10.48
C ALA A 379 -15.33 4.24 -9.39
N GLU A 380 -15.45 4.73 -8.17
CA GLU A 380 -15.83 3.96 -6.99
C GLU A 380 -16.94 4.73 -6.25
N ILE A 381 -18.08 4.08 -6.02
CA ILE A 381 -19.15 4.61 -5.18
C ILE A 381 -19.15 3.84 -3.87
N THR A 382 -18.94 4.56 -2.77
CA THR A 382 -18.95 3.99 -1.43
C THR A 382 -19.70 4.92 -0.47
N PRO A 383 -20.57 4.38 0.40
CA PRO A 383 -21.07 5.14 1.53
C PRO A 383 -19.95 5.37 2.55
N GLU A 384 -20.15 6.32 3.45
CA GLU A 384 -19.28 6.46 4.61
C GLU A 384 -19.35 5.21 5.51
N GLN A 385 -18.19 4.71 5.93
CA GLN A 385 -18.12 3.59 6.87
C GLN A 385 -18.44 4.09 8.28
N LEU A 386 -19.65 3.79 8.73
CA LEU A 386 -20.18 4.28 9.99
C LEU A 386 -19.99 3.24 11.10
N PHE A 387 -19.11 3.53 12.05
CA PHE A 387 -18.95 2.73 13.27
C PHE A 387 -19.76 3.33 14.42
N GLU A 388 -21.06 3.09 14.42
CA GLU A 388 -22.01 3.67 15.38
C GLU A 388 -21.81 3.24 16.84
N ARG A 389 -21.07 2.15 17.08
CA ARG A 389 -20.83 1.55 18.41
C ARG A 389 -19.39 1.73 18.89
N GLN A 390 -18.67 2.68 18.30
CA GLN A 390 -17.33 3.00 18.70
C GLN A 390 -17.31 3.45 20.16
N LYS A 391 -16.31 2.98 20.92
CA LYS A 391 -16.14 3.37 22.31
C LYS A 391 -15.73 4.84 22.37
N ASP A 392 -16.52 5.67 23.05
CA ASP A 392 -16.04 6.98 23.45
C ASP A 392 -15.04 6.82 24.61
N ALA A 393 -13.81 7.24 24.36
CA ALA A 393 -12.73 7.14 25.34
C ALA A 393 -13.07 7.88 26.63
N PHE A 394 -13.81 9.00 26.57
CA PHE A 394 -14.17 9.78 27.76
C PHE A 394 -15.30 9.13 28.57
N LEU A 395 -16.37 8.67 27.91
CA LEU A 395 -17.50 7.99 28.55
C LEU A 395 -17.08 6.75 29.37
N HIS A 396 -16.07 6.03 28.88
CA HIS A 396 -15.62 4.78 29.49
C HIS A 396 -14.39 4.92 30.40
N LEU A 397 -14.02 6.14 30.79
CA LEU A 397 -12.95 6.35 31.78
C LEU A 397 -13.39 5.87 33.16
N SER A 398 -12.51 5.11 33.82
CA SER A 398 -12.66 4.85 35.25
C SER A 398 -11.93 5.92 36.08
N ASN A 399 -12.18 5.97 37.40
CA ASN A 399 -11.42 6.86 38.30
C ASN A 399 -9.96 6.39 38.52
N ASN A 400 -9.48 5.41 37.75
CA ASN A 400 -8.11 4.95 37.80
C ASN A 400 -7.18 6.00 37.17
N GLU A 401 -6.06 6.26 37.85
CA GLU A 401 -5.03 7.19 37.38
C GLU A 401 -4.33 6.69 36.10
N ALA A 402 -4.40 5.39 35.82
CA ALA A 402 -3.85 4.76 34.64
C ALA A 402 -4.59 5.13 33.35
N ASP A 403 -5.88 5.47 33.42
CA ASP A 403 -6.69 5.72 32.22
C ASP A 403 -6.55 7.18 31.71
N ARG A 404 -5.99 8.06 32.55
CA ARG A 404 -5.83 9.49 32.26
C ARG A 404 -4.50 9.76 31.54
N PRO A 405 -4.44 10.78 30.67
CA PRO A 405 -3.19 11.20 30.05
C PRO A 405 -2.25 11.76 31.12
N LYS A 406 -1.01 11.28 31.14
CA LYS A 406 0.00 11.64 32.14
C LYS A 406 1.33 11.93 31.46
N PHE A 407 1.75 13.18 31.51
CA PHE A 407 2.95 13.64 30.82
C PHE A 407 4.20 12.81 31.13
N LEU A 408 4.46 12.49 32.41
CA LEU A 408 5.68 11.75 32.78
C LEU A 408 5.70 10.31 32.28
N ARG A 409 4.57 9.61 32.35
CA ARG A 409 4.45 8.25 31.82
C ARG A 409 4.55 8.25 30.30
N ASP A 410 3.79 9.14 29.67
CA ASP A 410 3.65 9.16 28.22
C ASP A 410 4.93 9.69 27.53
N TYR A 411 5.74 10.50 28.22
CA TYR A 411 7.02 10.99 27.69
C TYR A 411 8.17 9.99 27.85
N LEU A 412 8.21 9.26 28.98
CA LEU A 412 9.29 8.33 29.32
C LEU A 412 9.08 6.90 28.79
N ASP A 413 7.92 6.62 28.18
CA ASP A 413 7.67 5.33 27.56
C ASP A 413 8.67 5.07 26.40
N PRO A 414 9.46 3.98 26.46
CA PRO A 414 10.36 3.59 25.38
C PRO A 414 9.61 3.29 24.07
N GLN A 415 8.38 2.77 24.16
CA GLN A 415 7.54 2.45 23.01
C GLN A 415 6.30 3.34 23.04
N LYS A 416 6.31 4.43 22.24
CA LYS A 416 5.14 5.34 22.12
C LYS A 416 3.99 4.74 21.29
N VAL A 417 3.65 3.48 21.55
CA VAL A 417 2.66 2.67 20.83
C VAL A 417 1.69 2.09 21.85
N ALA A 418 0.40 2.13 21.53
CA ALA A 418 -0.65 1.53 22.34
C ALA A 418 -1.38 0.45 21.53
N VAL A 419 -1.76 -0.63 22.23
CA VAL A 419 -2.61 -1.69 21.68
C VAL A 419 -4.04 -1.15 21.57
N VAL A 420 -4.66 -1.31 20.40
CA VAL A 420 -6.07 -1.00 20.17
C VAL A 420 -6.89 -2.26 20.48
N PRO A 421 -7.74 -2.27 21.52
CA PRO A 421 -8.63 -3.40 21.77
C PRO A 421 -9.82 -3.37 20.80
N ASN A 422 -10.41 -4.54 20.51
CA ASN A 422 -11.61 -4.65 19.67
C ASN A 422 -12.81 -3.86 20.25
N ASP A 423 -12.89 -3.74 21.58
CA ASP A 423 -13.80 -2.85 22.31
C ASP A 423 -13.80 -1.41 21.77
N TYR A 424 -12.64 -0.89 21.38
CA TYR A 424 -12.55 0.47 20.87
C TYR A 424 -13.38 0.68 19.60
N VAL A 425 -13.48 -0.33 18.74
CA VAL A 425 -14.20 -0.26 17.46
C VAL A 425 -15.67 -0.65 17.62
N ASP A 426 -15.96 -1.65 18.45
CA ASP A 426 -17.32 -2.07 18.80
C ASP A 426 -17.39 -2.46 20.28
N VAL A 427 -18.13 -1.68 21.05
CA VAL A 427 -18.33 -1.91 22.51
C VAL A 427 -18.99 -3.27 22.79
N ASN A 428 -19.70 -3.88 21.84
CA ASN A 428 -20.36 -5.18 22.01
C ASN A 428 -19.71 -6.31 21.21
N HIS A 429 -18.42 -6.17 20.93
CA HIS A 429 -17.62 -7.23 20.34
C HIS A 429 -17.67 -8.50 21.22
N ALA A 430 -17.78 -9.68 20.62
CA ALA A 430 -17.81 -10.96 21.35
C ALA A 430 -16.50 -11.23 22.12
N THR A 431 -15.40 -10.62 21.68
CA THR A 431 -14.07 -10.66 22.31
C THR A 431 -13.50 -9.24 22.54
N PRO A 432 -13.99 -8.47 23.53
CA PRO A 432 -13.64 -7.05 23.70
C PRO A 432 -12.16 -6.79 23.97
N ALA A 433 -11.50 -7.70 24.69
CA ALA A 433 -10.10 -7.56 25.11
C ALA A 433 -9.07 -8.04 24.07
N ALA A 434 -9.51 -8.58 22.93
CA ALA A 434 -8.59 -9.01 21.87
C ALA A 434 -8.01 -7.81 21.11
N THR A 435 -6.80 -7.98 20.60
CA THR A 435 -6.07 -6.94 19.85
C THR A 435 -6.68 -6.73 18.47
N PHE A 436 -7.12 -5.51 18.19
CA PHE A 436 -7.56 -5.05 16.87
C PHE A 436 -6.36 -4.62 16.01
N GLY A 437 -5.40 -3.91 16.61
CA GLY A 437 -4.19 -3.41 15.96
C GLY A 437 -3.36 -2.55 16.89
N TYR A 438 -2.41 -1.81 16.32
CA TYR A 438 -1.51 -0.92 17.05
C TYR A 438 -1.67 0.52 16.57
N ALA A 439 -1.68 1.46 17.51
CA ALA A 439 -1.85 2.89 17.23
C ALA A 439 -0.83 3.73 18.02
N PRO A 440 -0.58 5.00 17.63
CA PRO A 440 0.22 5.92 18.44
C PRO A 440 -0.36 6.06 19.84
N MET A 441 0.49 6.13 20.86
CA MET A 441 0.02 6.33 22.23
C MET A 441 -0.83 7.61 22.35
N GLY A 442 -1.98 7.50 23.03
CA GLY A 442 -2.94 8.60 23.16
C GLY A 442 -3.93 8.74 22.00
N TYR A 443 -3.96 7.80 21.04
CA TYR A 443 -4.91 7.80 19.92
C TYR A 443 -6.37 7.99 20.34
N GLN A 444 -6.76 7.43 21.48
CA GLN A 444 -8.12 7.46 22.03
C GLN A 444 -8.66 8.87 22.31
N TRP A 445 -7.79 9.87 22.46
CA TRP A 445 -8.19 11.26 22.73
C TRP A 445 -8.41 12.09 21.45
N ASN A 446 -8.01 11.57 20.30
CA ASN A 446 -8.21 12.21 19.01
C ASN A 446 -9.47 11.63 18.35
N VAL A 447 -10.62 12.03 18.87
CA VAL A 447 -11.92 11.41 18.53
C VAL A 447 -12.50 11.98 17.25
N THR A 448 -12.81 11.10 16.31
CA THR A 448 -13.56 11.37 15.08
C THR A 448 -14.76 10.42 14.94
N ALA A 449 -15.33 9.98 16.07
CA ALA A 449 -16.43 9.01 16.13
C ALA A 449 -17.79 9.60 15.72
N PRO A 450 -18.61 8.88 14.93
CA PRO A 450 -19.99 9.28 14.66
C PRO A 450 -20.86 9.04 15.90
N HIS A 451 -21.72 10.02 16.22
CA HIS A 451 -22.68 9.90 17.32
C HIS A 451 -24.10 9.79 16.78
N ILE A 452 -24.68 8.59 16.86
CA ILE A 452 -26.06 8.32 16.45
C ILE A 452 -26.88 8.00 17.69
N GLY A 453 -27.88 8.83 17.98
CA GLY A 453 -28.71 8.74 19.17
C GLY A 453 -30.21 8.83 18.90
N GLY A 454 -31.00 8.74 19.97
CA GLY A 454 -32.44 8.89 19.92
C GLY A 454 -33.15 7.73 19.22
N ARG A 455 -34.13 8.05 18.37
CA ARG A 455 -34.92 7.07 17.61
C ARG A 455 -34.07 6.17 16.71
N PHE A 456 -32.89 6.65 16.32
CA PHE A 456 -31.95 5.91 15.49
C PHE A 456 -30.97 5.07 16.31
N TYR A 457 -31.02 5.04 17.64
CA TYR A 457 -30.08 4.27 18.47
C TYR A 457 -30.34 2.76 18.40
N ARG A 458 -29.30 1.94 18.20
CA ARG A 458 -29.38 0.47 18.26
C ARG A 458 -28.46 -0.12 19.32
N PRO A 459 -28.98 -1.00 20.20
CA PRO A 459 -28.18 -1.71 21.19
C PRO A 459 -27.55 -3.03 20.67
N ALA A 460 -27.93 -3.52 19.49
CA ALA A 460 -27.39 -4.75 18.89
C ALA A 460 -27.35 -4.68 17.36
N VAL A 461 -26.36 -5.35 16.74
CA VAL A 461 -26.15 -5.38 15.28
C VAL A 461 -27.31 -6.09 14.55
N ASP A 462 -27.89 -7.13 15.17
CA ASP A 462 -28.98 -7.94 14.59
C ASP A 462 -30.39 -7.51 15.05
N ALA A 463 -30.59 -6.22 15.35
CA ALA A 463 -31.93 -5.73 15.68
C ALA A 463 -32.88 -5.87 14.47
N ALA A 464 -34.14 -6.25 14.74
CA ALA A 464 -35.17 -6.43 13.72
C ALA A 464 -35.36 -5.18 12.84
N PHE A 465 -35.91 -5.40 11.63
CA PHE A 465 -36.16 -4.36 10.63
C PHE A 465 -36.92 -3.16 11.22
N ASP A 466 -36.41 -1.96 10.96
CA ASP A 466 -36.98 -0.68 11.40
C ASP A 466 -36.95 0.31 10.22
N GLU A 467 -38.09 0.91 9.91
CA GLU A 467 -38.28 1.85 8.79
C GLU A 467 -37.38 3.09 8.95
N ASP A 468 -37.18 3.56 10.18
CA ASP A 468 -36.34 4.72 10.46
C ASP A 468 -34.86 4.50 10.12
N ARG A 469 -34.43 3.23 10.04
CA ARG A 469 -33.05 2.85 9.72
C ARG A 469 -32.78 2.70 8.22
N GLN A 470 -33.79 2.66 7.36
CA GLN A 470 -33.60 2.67 5.90
C GLN A 470 -32.95 3.97 5.40
N ARG A 471 -32.90 5.01 6.25
CA ARG A 471 -32.22 6.29 6.01
C ARG A 471 -30.70 6.22 6.16
N PHE A 472 -30.13 5.11 6.63
CA PHE A 472 -28.68 4.92 6.71
C PHE A 472 -28.24 3.80 5.78
N TRP A 473 -27.29 4.10 4.90
CA TRP A 473 -26.61 3.11 4.08
C TRP A 473 -25.26 2.72 4.70
N ALA A 474 -25.30 1.97 5.80
CA ALA A 474 -24.11 1.52 6.52
C ALA A 474 -23.88 0.01 6.39
N VAL A 475 -22.61 -0.40 6.26
CA VAL A 475 -22.21 -1.82 6.31
C VAL A 475 -21.89 -2.16 7.76
N GLU A 476 -22.85 -2.82 8.42
CA GLU A 476 -22.71 -3.27 9.80
C GLU A 476 -22.21 -4.71 9.81
N THR A 477 -20.93 -4.90 10.13
CA THR A 477 -20.33 -6.24 10.28
C THR A 477 -20.35 -6.63 11.75
N VAL A 478 -20.88 -7.82 12.08
CA VAL A 478 -20.80 -8.38 13.43
C VAL A 478 -19.33 -8.68 13.75
N ASN A 479 -18.82 -8.14 14.86
CA ASN A 479 -17.43 -8.32 15.32
C ASN A 479 -16.38 -7.87 14.28
N PRO A 480 -16.24 -6.55 14.03
CA PRO A 480 -15.26 -6.05 13.09
C PRO A 480 -13.83 -6.41 13.53
N THR A 481 -13.05 -6.97 12.60
CA THR A 481 -11.61 -7.25 12.79
C THR A 481 -10.81 -6.52 11.72
N LEU A 482 -9.51 -6.28 11.98
CA LEU A 482 -8.60 -5.64 11.03
C LEU A 482 -8.17 -6.65 9.94
N GLY A 483 -9.14 -7.08 9.16
CA GLY A 483 -9.02 -8.02 8.05
C GLY A 483 -9.26 -7.34 6.68
N PRO A 484 -9.40 -8.13 5.60
CA PRO A 484 -9.65 -7.60 4.26
C PRO A 484 -10.91 -6.73 4.18
N ASP A 485 -11.97 -7.06 4.93
CA ASP A 485 -13.24 -6.32 4.95
C ASP A 485 -13.12 -4.92 5.58
N PHE A 486 -12.07 -4.68 6.36
CA PHE A 486 -11.78 -3.35 6.87
C PHE A 486 -11.27 -2.44 5.76
N TYR A 487 -10.44 -2.96 4.85
CA TYR A 487 -9.85 -2.19 3.74
C TYR A 487 -10.72 -2.16 2.50
N LEU A 488 -11.47 -3.25 2.27
CA LEU A 488 -12.23 -3.52 1.07
C LEU A 488 -13.72 -3.48 1.33
N CYS A 489 -14.43 -2.91 0.38
CA CYS A 489 -15.87 -2.89 0.39
C CYS A 489 -16.43 -4.19 -0.23
N THR A 490 -16.64 -5.21 0.62
CA THR A 490 -17.06 -6.55 0.17
C THR A 490 -18.57 -6.82 0.33
N ASN A 491 -19.18 -6.32 1.41
CA ASN A 491 -20.55 -6.68 1.83
C ASN A 491 -21.50 -5.47 1.90
N ILE A 492 -21.57 -4.65 0.84
CA ILE A 492 -22.61 -3.61 0.76
C ILE A 492 -23.96 -4.24 0.49
N HIS A 493 -24.97 -3.87 1.29
CA HIS A 493 -26.37 -4.19 1.04
C HIS A 493 -27.04 -3.08 0.22
N THR A 494 -28.07 -3.41 -0.56
CA THR A 494 -28.82 -2.46 -1.40
C THR A 494 -30.18 -2.09 -0.82
N LYS A 495 -30.40 -2.35 0.48
CA LYS A 495 -31.71 -2.19 1.15
C LYS A 495 -32.32 -0.79 1.10
N PRO A 496 -31.54 0.32 1.06
CA PRO A 496 -32.12 1.66 0.96
C PRO A 496 -32.73 1.99 -0.42
N PHE A 497 -32.38 1.21 -1.46
CA PHE A 497 -32.85 1.43 -2.82
C PHE A 497 -34.18 0.73 -3.07
N ALA A 498 -35.05 1.37 -3.85
CA ALA A 498 -36.36 0.83 -4.19
C ALA A 498 -36.26 -0.47 -5.01
N VAL A 499 -35.24 -0.59 -5.85
CA VAL A 499 -34.93 -1.79 -6.63
C VAL A 499 -33.60 -2.38 -6.17
N THR A 500 -33.64 -3.56 -5.56
CA THR A 500 -32.45 -4.18 -4.96
C THR A 500 -31.65 -5.07 -5.92
N ASN A 501 -32.18 -5.36 -7.12
CA ASN A 501 -31.64 -6.33 -8.07
C ASN A 501 -30.93 -5.71 -9.29
N GLN A 502 -30.67 -4.41 -9.25
CA GLN A 502 -30.04 -3.65 -10.34
C GLN A 502 -28.84 -2.86 -9.82
N ASP A 503 -28.03 -2.36 -10.75
CA ASP A 503 -26.95 -1.43 -10.44
C ASP A 503 -27.50 -0.15 -9.85
N ILE A 504 -26.72 0.51 -9.00
CA ILE A 504 -27.20 1.52 -8.06
C ILE A 504 -26.99 2.95 -8.58
N ALA A 505 -26.10 3.10 -9.55
CA ALA A 505 -25.84 4.39 -10.15
C ALA A 505 -25.57 4.27 -11.65
N GLU A 506 -25.82 5.35 -12.36
CA GLU A 506 -25.44 5.53 -13.75
C GLU A 506 -24.41 6.65 -13.85
N VAL A 507 -23.51 6.53 -14.84
CA VAL A 507 -22.52 7.56 -15.13
C VAL A 507 -22.49 7.89 -16.62
N VAL A 508 -22.47 9.19 -16.90
CA VAL A 508 -22.28 9.75 -18.23
C VAL A 508 -20.93 10.46 -18.27
N ILE A 509 -20.06 10.04 -19.18
CA ILE A 509 -18.77 10.69 -19.43
C ILE A 509 -18.87 11.56 -20.67
N GLN A 510 -18.34 12.78 -20.57
CA GLN A 510 -18.20 13.70 -21.69
C GLN A 510 -16.86 14.43 -21.62
N GLY A 511 -16.16 14.49 -22.74
CA GLY A 511 -14.98 15.34 -22.93
C GLY A 511 -14.01 14.76 -23.95
N ASP A 512 -12.91 15.48 -24.17
CA ASP A 512 -11.95 15.17 -25.23
C ASP A 512 -10.53 15.08 -24.67
N LEU A 513 -9.80 14.06 -25.11
CA LEU A 513 -8.38 13.87 -24.82
C LEU A 513 -7.55 14.23 -26.06
N LEU A 514 -6.70 15.25 -25.95
CA LEU A 514 -5.75 15.64 -26.99
C LEU A 514 -4.42 14.92 -26.78
N ILE A 515 -4.16 13.90 -27.60
CA ILE A 515 -2.95 13.10 -27.58
C ILE A 515 -2.02 13.58 -28.68
N GLN A 516 -0.82 14.02 -28.35
CA GLN A 516 0.20 14.39 -29.34
C GLN A 516 1.20 13.23 -29.48
N GLY A 517 1.43 12.78 -30.71
CA GLY A 517 2.24 11.59 -30.95
C GLY A 517 2.89 11.54 -32.32
N ASN A 518 3.55 10.41 -32.59
CA ASN A 518 4.20 10.12 -33.87
C ASN A 518 3.23 9.56 -34.93
N THR A 519 1.97 9.30 -34.54
CA THR A 519 0.92 8.88 -35.46
C THR A 519 0.75 9.94 -36.55
N GLN A 520 0.63 9.55 -37.82
CA GLN A 520 0.40 10.48 -38.94
C GLN A 520 -1.02 10.33 -39.45
N PHE A 521 -1.67 11.46 -39.73
CA PHE A 521 -2.98 11.50 -40.38
C PHE A 521 -2.82 11.83 -41.86
N GLY A 522 -3.50 11.06 -42.71
CA GLY A 522 -3.58 11.36 -44.15
C GLY A 522 -4.42 12.61 -44.42
N PRO A 523 -4.33 13.18 -45.64
CA PRO A 523 -5.21 14.26 -46.07
C PRO A 523 -6.68 13.79 -46.09
N ALA A 524 -7.61 14.75 -46.05
CA ALA A 524 -9.04 14.46 -46.11
C ALA A 524 -9.38 13.63 -47.35
N LEU A 525 -10.00 12.48 -47.14
CA LEU A 525 -10.48 11.63 -48.23
C LEU A 525 -11.71 12.29 -48.85
N ILE A 526 -11.60 12.67 -50.11
CA ILE A 526 -12.72 13.14 -50.92
C ILE A 526 -13.26 11.92 -51.66
N GLU A 527 -14.59 11.73 -51.64
CA GLU A 527 -15.25 10.64 -52.35
C GLU A 527 -14.88 10.69 -53.84
N ALA A 528 -14.64 9.53 -54.44
CA ALA A 528 -14.08 9.41 -55.78
C ALA A 528 -15.02 10.00 -56.85
N SER A 529 -14.84 11.28 -57.18
CA SER A 529 -15.60 12.00 -58.20
C SER A 529 -15.03 11.84 -59.63
N ASN A 530 -13.97 11.04 -59.79
CA ASN A 530 -13.18 10.92 -61.03
C ASN A 530 -12.62 12.27 -61.55
N ASP A 531 -12.55 13.31 -60.72
CA ASP A 531 -12.14 14.65 -61.14
C ASP A 531 -10.65 14.71 -61.52
N TYR A 532 -9.79 13.91 -60.89
CA TYR A 532 -8.38 13.82 -61.28
C TYR A 532 -8.23 13.34 -62.72
N ALA A 533 -9.01 12.34 -63.15
CA ALA A 533 -8.97 11.84 -64.52
C ALA A 533 -9.53 12.85 -65.54
N LYS A 534 -10.54 13.63 -65.16
CA LYS A 534 -11.12 14.69 -66.01
C LYS A 534 -10.18 15.88 -66.18
N VAL A 535 -9.54 16.34 -65.10
CA VAL A 535 -8.54 17.42 -65.15
C VAL A 535 -7.30 16.96 -65.92
N LEU A 536 -6.85 15.72 -65.73
CA LEU A 536 -5.70 15.17 -66.46
C LEU A 536 -5.98 14.98 -67.96
N ALA A 537 -7.25 14.87 -68.37
CA ALA A 537 -7.66 14.87 -69.78
C ALA A 537 -7.72 16.29 -70.40
N GLU A 538 -7.89 17.35 -69.60
CA GLU A 538 -7.83 18.74 -70.06
C GLU A 538 -6.39 19.29 -70.14
N VAL A 539 -5.45 18.67 -69.42
CA VAL A 539 -4.04 19.06 -69.44
C VAL A 539 -3.36 18.47 -70.67
N ASP A 540 -2.95 19.32 -71.61
CA ASP A 540 -2.15 18.93 -72.78
C ASP A 540 -0.72 18.50 -72.35
N GLN A 541 -0.53 17.18 -72.26
CA GLN A 541 0.75 16.57 -71.88
C GLN A 541 1.79 16.58 -73.01
N THR A 542 1.46 17.06 -74.23
CA THR A 542 2.41 17.03 -75.36
C THR A 542 3.48 18.12 -75.31
N ARG A 543 3.41 19.04 -74.33
CA ARG A 543 4.34 20.19 -74.23
C ARG A 543 5.64 19.90 -73.48
N VAL A 544 5.75 18.79 -72.74
CA VAL A 544 6.97 18.42 -71.99
C VAL A 544 7.61 17.21 -72.63
N VAL A 545 8.37 17.46 -73.70
CA VAL A 545 9.38 16.52 -74.18
C VAL A 545 10.64 16.77 -73.34
N ALA A 546 11.04 15.80 -72.53
CA ALA A 546 12.30 15.83 -71.82
C ALA A 546 13.47 15.89 -72.82
N PRO A 547 14.50 16.72 -72.61
CA PRO A 547 15.73 16.68 -73.40
C PRO A 547 16.51 15.37 -73.19
#